data_AF-A0AAE0V2Q6-F1
#
_entry.id   AF-A0AAE0V2Q6-F1
#
_cell.length_a   1.000
_cell.length_b   1.000
_cell.length_c   1.000
_cell.angle_alpha   90.00
_cell.angle_beta   90.00
_cell.angle_gamma   90.00
#
_symmetry.space_group_name_H-M   'P 1'
#
loop_
_entity.id
_entity.type
_entity.pdbx_description
1 polymer ?
#
loop_
_entity_poly.entity_id
_entity_poly.type
_entity_poly.pdbx_seq_one_letter_code
_entity_poly.pdbx_strand_id
1 'polypeptide(L)'
;MMVSDYALQFRTLAAASGWNEQALITTYRQGLDPRIRLHLAAYEDSIGLEKFIQLSIRFATRMQLCLEEHQAQPLFPATPRRPEPVSHPEPASEPMDLEHSDLAATE
;
A
#
# COMPACT_ATOMS: atom_id res chain seq x y z
N MET A 1 -3.26 -12.24 18.41
CA MET A 1 -2.00 -12.11 19.18
C MET A 1 -1.22 -10.95 18.59
N MET A 2 -0.70 -10.03 19.41
CA MET A 2 0.10 -8.93 18.88
C MET A 2 1.47 -9.43 18.42
N VAL A 3 2.09 -8.75 17.45
CA VAL A 3 3.43 -9.13 16.96
C VAL A 3 4.47 -9.08 18.08
N SER A 4 4.31 -8.17 19.05
CA SER A 4 5.17 -8.11 20.25
C SER A 4 5.11 -9.36 21.11
N ASP A 5 3.90 -9.90 21.34
CA ASP A 5 3.70 -11.11 22.15
C ASP A 5 4.29 -12.34 21.44
N TYR A 6 4.03 -12.43 20.13
CA TYR A 6 4.61 -13.46 19.28
C TYR A 6 6.14 -13.40 19.27
N ALA A 7 6.71 -12.21 19.13
CA ALA A 7 8.15 -12.00 19.16
C ALA A 7 8.79 -12.39 20.50
N LEU A 8 8.11 -12.14 21.62
CA LEU A 8 8.58 -12.57 22.93
C LEU A 8 8.64 -14.10 23.03
N GLN A 9 7.55 -14.78 22.68
CA GLN A 9 7.49 -16.25 22.69
C GLN A 9 8.51 -16.87 21.74
N PHE A 10 8.66 -16.29 20.55
CA PHE A 10 9.64 -16.75 19.57
C PHE A 10 11.06 -16.64 20.09
N ARG A 11 11.44 -15.53 20.75
CA ARG A 11 12.79 -15.38 21.33
C ARG A 11 13.09 -16.45 22.38
N THR A 12 12.12 -16.81 23.22
CA THR A 12 12.27 -17.90 24.18
C THR A 12 12.52 -19.24 23.50
N LEU A 13 11.78 -19.56 22.44
CA LEU A 13 11.97 -20.80 21.67
C LEU A 13 13.28 -20.80 20.88
N ALA A 14 13.63 -19.68 20.26
CA ALA A 14 14.85 -19.50 19.48
C ALA A 14 16.10 -19.77 20.35
N ALA A 15 16.12 -19.24 21.58
CA ALA A 15 17.22 -19.46 22.52
C ALA A 15 17.44 -20.95 22.87
N ALA A 16 16.38 -21.76 22.88
CA ALA A 16 16.46 -23.20 23.18
C ALA A 16 16.64 -24.08 21.93
N SER A 17 16.41 -23.55 20.72
CA SER A 17 16.32 -24.35 19.49
C SER A 17 17.66 -24.80 18.91
N GLY A 18 18.75 -24.07 19.18
CA GLY A 18 20.05 -24.29 18.54
C GLY A 18 20.06 -24.02 17.02
N TRP A 19 19.02 -23.40 16.47
CA TRP A 19 18.94 -23.10 15.04
C TRP A 19 19.84 -21.93 14.66
N ASN A 20 20.38 -21.97 13.44
CA ASN A 20 21.13 -20.84 12.90
C ASN A 20 20.19 -19.65 12.60
N GLU A 21 20.79 -18.47 12.47
CA GLU A 21 20.03 -17.22 12.31
C GLU A 21 19.12 -17.23 11.07
N GLN A 22 19.56 -17.80 9.95
CA GLN A 22 18.78 -17.86 8.70
C GLN A 22 17.53 -18.74 8.84
N ALA A 23 17.65 -19.88 9.52
CA ALA A 23 16.52 -20.75 9.84
C ALA A 23 15.53 -20.05 10.78
N LEU A 24 16.03 -19.30 11.77
CA LEU A 24 15.20 -18.53 12.68
C LEU A 24 14.46 -17.39 11.97
N ILE A 25 15.12 -16.64 11.09
CA ILE A 25 14.49 -15.57 10.30
C ILE A 25 13.37 -16.15 9.42
N THR A 26 13.67 -17.25 8.71
CA THR A 26 12.70 -17.93 7.85
C THR A 26 11.47 -18.37 8.63
N THR A 27 11.68 -19.00 9.79
CA THR A 27 10.59 -19.51 10.64
C THR A 27 9.78 -18.38 11.25
N TYR A 28 10.44 -17.33 11.75
CA TYR A 28 9.79 -16.15 12.30
C TYR A 28 8.87 -15.50 11.25
N ARG A 29 9.36 -15.32 10.02
CA ARG A 29 8.56 -14.79 8.90
C ARG A 29 7.30 -15.62 8.63
N GLN A 30 7.40 -16.94 8.69
CA GLN A 30 6.27 -17.84 8.45
C GLN A 30 5.21 -17.77 9.56
N GLY A 31 5.58 -17.40 10.79
CA GLY A 31 4.63 -17.21 11.88
C GLY A 31 3.98 -15.82 11.96
N LEU A 32 4.43 -14.84 11.18
CA LEU A 32 3.82 -13.50 11.12
C LEU A 32 2.48 -13.50 10.39
N ASP A 33 1.60 -12.55 10.74
CA ASP A 33 0.37 -12.24 9.99
C ASP A 33 0.68 -12.03 8.50
N PRO A 34 -0.08 -12.62 7.56
CA PRO A 34 0.18 -12.53 6.12
C PRO A 34 0.30 -11.10 5.59
N ARG A 35 -0.45 -10.14 6.14
CA ARG A 35 -0.39 -8.73 5.74
C ARG A 35 0.94 -8.10 6.13
N ILE A 36 1.37 -8.35 7.37
CA ILE A 36 2.67 -7.88 7.86
C ILE A 36 3.79 -8.53 7.06
N ARG A 37 3.69 -9.83 6.77
CA ARG A 37 4.65 -10.57 5.95
C ARG A 37 4.78 -10.00 4.54
N LEU A 38 3.66 -9.66 3.89
CA LEU A 38 3.65 -9.05 2.56
C LEU A 38 4.41 -7.73 2.56
N HIS A 39 4.17 -6.87 3.55
CA HIS A 39 4.86 -5.59 3.66
C HIS A 39 6.35 -5.73 4.00
N LEU A 40 6.72 -6.78 4.73
CA LEU A 40 8.11 -7.05 5.07
C LEU A 40 8.89 -7.78 3.95
N ALA A 41 8.22 -8.19 2.86
CA ALA A 41 8.85 -8.96 1.78
C ALA A 41 9.97 -8.20 1.04
N ALA A 42 9.97 -6.87 1.08
CA ALA A 42 11.01 -6.03 0.49
C ALA A 42 12.31 -5.98 1.30
N TYR A 43 12.31 -6.48 2.55
CA TYR A 43 13.49 -6.45 3.41
C TYR A 43 14.30 -7.74 3.25
N GLU A 44 15.55 -7.61 2.83
CA GLU A 44 16.47 -8.73 2.72
C GLU A 44 16.82 -9.37 4.07
N ASP A 45 17.20 -10.64 4.04
CA ASP A 45 17.63 -11.45 5.19
C ASP A 45 18.99 -11.05 5.78
N SER A 46 19.62 -10.00 5.24
CA SER A 46 20.93 -9.51 5.66
C SER A 46 20.91 -8.66 6.94
N ILE A 47 19.73 -8.25 7.43
CA ILE A 47 19.63 -7.38 8.61
C ILE A 47 19.78 -8.12 9.95
N GLY A 48 19.78 -9.45 9.95
CA GLY A 48 19.84 -10.27 11.16
C GLY A 48 18.51 -10.40 11.90
N LEU A 49 18.38 -11.42 12.75
CA LEU A 49 17.11 -11.83 13.35
C LEU A 49 16.53 -10.75 14.26
N GLU A 50 17.32 -10.22 15.19
CA GLU A 50 16.83 -9.26 16.18
C GLU A 50 16.35 -7.95 15.52
N LYS A 51 17.08 -7.47 14.50
CA LYS A 51 16.65 -6.28 13.74
C LYS A 51 15.40 -6.57 12.93
N PHE A 52 15.28 -7.77 12.35
CA PHE A 52 14.07 -8.18 11.64
C PHE A 52 12.85 -8.24 12.58
N ILE A 53 13.01 -8.77 13.80
CA ILE A 53 11.96 -8.78 14.82
C ILE A 53 11.55 -7.34 15.18
N GLN A 54 12.51 -6.46 15.49
CA GLN A 54 12.22 -5.05 15.80
C GLN A 54 11.48 -4.33 14.66
N LEU A 55 11.89 -4.59 13.41
CA LEU A 55 11.23 -4.05 12.24
C LEU A 55 9.77 -4.50 12.16
N SER A 56 9.49 -5.79 12.39
CA SER A 56 8.13 -6.34 12.36
C SER A 56 7.22 -5.74 13.44
N ILE A 57 7.74 -5.53 14.66
CA ILE A 57 7.00 -4.88 15.76
C ILE A 57 6.69 -3.43 15.39
N ARG A 58 7.71 -2.66 14.98
CA ARG A 58 7.54 -1.26 14.59
C ARG A 58 6.52 -1.10 13.46
N PHE A 59 6.56 -2.01 12.48
CA PHE A 59 5.62 -1.99 11.38
C PHE A 59 4.19 -2.28 11.85
N ALA A 60 3.99 -3.32 12.65
CA ALA A 60 2.69 -3.65 13.22
C ALA A 60 2.11 -2.50 14.05
N THR A 61 2.92 -1.86 14.90
CA THR A 61 2.50 -0.69 15.69
C THR A 61 2.09 0.46 14.78
N ARG A 62 2.87 0.78 13.73
CA ARG A 62 2.52 1.85 12.79
C ARG A 62 1.23 1.57 12.02
N MET A 63 1.01 0.33 11.59
CA MET A 63 -0.24 -0.04 10.92
C MET A 63 -1.44 0.18 11.85
N GLN A 64 -1.31 -0.19 13.12
CA GLN A 64 -2.39 -0.03 14.09
C GLN A 64 -2.66 1.45 14.39
N LEU A 65 -1.62 2.26 14.57
CA LEU A 65 -1.76 3.70 14.79
C LEU A 65 -2.39 4.41 13.57
N CYS A 66 -1.99 4.06 12.35
CA CYS A 66 -2.59 4.61 11.13
C CYS A 66 -4.09 4.29 11.03
N LEU A 67 -4.49 3.10 11.48
CA LEU A 67 -5.90 2.71 11.53
C LEU A 67 -6.67 3.51 12.59
N GLU A 68 -6.09 3.72 13.78
CA GLU A 68 -6.68 4.54 14.84
C GLU A 68 -6.81 6.02 14.43
N GLU A 69 -5.81 6.61 13.76
CA GLU A 69 -5.88 8.00 13.28
C GLU A 69 -7.02 8.20 12.28
N HIS A 70 -7.22 7.25 11.35
CA HIS A 70 -8.34 7.31 10.40
C HIS A 70 -9.71 7.11 11.07
N GLN A 71 -9.78 6.42 12.21
CA GLN A 71 -11.03 6.22 12.96
C GLN A 71 -11.32 7.39 13.93
N ALA A 72 -10.29 8.03 14.47
CA ALA A 72 -10.40 9.13 15.41
C ALA A 72 -10.68 10.47 14.74
N GLN A 73 -10.42 10.60 13.44
CA GLN A 73 -10.84 11.77 12.68
C GLN A 73 -12.37 11.71 12.53
N PRO A 74 -13.15 12.67 13.09
CA PRO A 74 -14.54 12.79 12.73
C PRO A 74 -14.56 12.93 11.21
N LEU A 75 -15.42 12.15 10.55
CA LEU A 75 -15.91 12.47 9.22
C LEU A 75 -16.55 13.86 9.35
N PHE A 76 -15.76 14.92 9.30
CA PHE A 76 -16.26 16.20 8.85
C PHE A 76 -17.01 15.87 7.57
N PRO A 77 -18.24 16.35 7.37
CA PRO A 77 -18.88 16.20 6.09
C PRO A 77 -17.95 16.93 5.13
N ALA A 78 -17.10 16.18 4.45
CA ALA A 78 -16.40 16.64 3.27
C ALA A 78 -17.55 16.83 2.29
N THR A 79 -18.17 18.02 2.34
CA THR A 79 -18.94 18.52 1.22
C THR A 79 -18.02 18.28 0.02
N PRO A 80 -18.39 17.41 -0.92
CA PRO A 80 -17.59 17.27 -2.11
C PRO A 80 -17.55 18.68 -2.70
N ARG A 81 -16.38 19.33 -2.66
CA ARG A 81 -16.19 20.56 -3.41
C ARG A 81 -16.32 20.12 -4.85
N ARG A 82 -17.54 20.24 -5.37
CA ARG A 82 -17.84 20.18 -6.79
C ARG A 82 -16.78 21.05 -7.44
N PRO A 83 -15.91 20.49 -8.29
CA PRO A 83 -15.05 21.31 -9.12
C PRO A 83 -15.98 22.30 -9.80
N GLU A 84 -15.77 23.60 -9.56
CA GLU A 84 -16.50 24.61 -10.32
C GLU A 84 -16.30 24.27 -11.80
N PRO A 85 -17.38 24.19 -12.60
CA PRO A 85 -17.24 24.01 -14.02
C PRO A 85 -16.35 25.15 -14.50
N VAL A 86 -15.13 24.83 -14.93
CA VAL A 86 -14.29 25.78 -15.64
C VAL A 86 -15.06 26.08 -16.91
N SER A 87 -15.65 27.27 -16.98
CA SER A 87 -16.25 27.78 -18.21
C SER A 87 -15.13 27.81 -19.25
N HIS A 88 -15.10 26.79 -20.09
CA HIS A 88 -14.27 26.78 -21.28
C HIS A 88 -14.62 28.03 -22.10
N PRO A 89 -13.65 28.84 -22.56
CA PRO A 89 -13.94 29.79 -23.62
C PRO A 89 -14.42 28.99 -24.82
N GLU A 90 -15.61 29.34 -25.29
CA GLU A 90 -16.27 28.81 -26.48
C GLU A 90 -15.25 28.65 -27.62
N PRO A 91 -15.04 27.45 -28.18
CA PRO A 91 -14.25 27.33 -29.38
C PRO A 91 -15.06 28.01 -30.48
N ALA A 92 -14.59 29.17 -30.92
CA ALA A 92 -15.06 29.84 -32.12
C ALA A 92 -15.10 28.79 -33.24
N SER A 93 -16.31 28.33 -33.52
CA SER A 93 -16.60 27.43 -34.60
C SER A 93 -16.55 28.28 -35.85
N GLU A 94 -15.36 28.48 -36.40
CA GLU A 94 -15.24 28.91 -37.79
C GLU A 94 -15.80 27.77 -38.64
N PRO A 95 -16.91 27.97 -39.36
CA PRO A 95 -17.46 26.94 -40.21
C PRO A 95 -16.45 26.67 -41.33
N MET A 96 -15.90 25.46 -41.33
CA MET A 96 -15.04 24.97 -42.39
C MET A 96 -15.95 24.70 -43.60
N ASP A 97 -16.01 25.62 -44.55
CA ASP A 97 -16.75 25.43 -45.80
C ASP A 97 -16.12 24.26 -46.58
N LEU A 98 -16.77 23.10 -46.45
CA LEU A 98 -16.40 21.88 -47.15
C LEU A 98 -17.11 21.91 -48.50
N GLU A 99 -16.47 22.50 -49.51
CA GLU A 99 -16.99 22.47 -50.88
C GLU A 99 -17.13 21.03 -51.36
N HIS A 100 -18.39 20.63 -51.56
CA HIS A 100 -18.77 19.33 -52.09
C HIS A 100 -18.22 19.14 -53.51
N SER A 101 -17.17 18.35 -53.64
CA SER A 101 -16.78 17.78 -54.94
C SER A 101 -17.65 16.56 -55.23
N ASP A 102 -18.73 16.75 -55.98
CA ASP A 102 -19.55 15.67 -56.51
C ASP A 102 -18.77 14.89 -57.59
N LEU A 103 -18.23 13.74 -57.19
CA LEU A 103 -17.77 12.70 -58.11
C LEU A 103 -18.97 11.84 -58.52
N ALA A 104 -19.65 12.23 -59.59
CA ALA A 104 -20.54 11.34 -60.32
C ALA A 104 -19.72 10.52 -61.33
N ALA A 105 -19.46 9.27 -61.00
CA ALA A 105 -18.98 8.26 -61.95
C ALA A 105 -20.15 7.35 -62.35
N THR A 106 -20.58 7.41 -63.61
CA THR A 106 -21.22 6.25 -64.28
C THR A 106 -21.11 6.37 -65.81
N GLU A 107 -20.54 5.30 -66.38
CA GLU A 107 -20.46 4.80 -67.78
C GLU A 107 -19.79 5.63 -68.90
#